data_AF-A0A7C6LUP7-F1
#
_entry.id   AF-A0A7C6LUP7-F1
#
_cell.length_a   1.000
_cell.length_b   1.000
_cell.length_c   1.000
_cell.angle_alpha   90.00
_cell.angle_beta   90.00
_cell.angle_gamma   90.00
#
_symmetry.space_group_name_H-M   'P 1'
#
loop_
_entity.id
_entity.type
_entity.pdbx_description
1 polymer ?
#
loop_
_entity_poly.entity_id
_entity_poly.type
_entity_poly.pdbx_seq_one_letter_code
_entity_poly.pdbx_strand_id
1 'polypeptide(L)'
;MNPIAIVIRVLVIAAVVPLAGWAFDLATTGGDKSGGANIGAGLFAFTVGAVLAFVWGIVDGRRTGLSFLTLLGRWALVCALAALLGWAVLWLREGYDVATAMSDLTSLTPFFFATIFGPSVVGVLIGWVLRRTPPPDPAAPEPA
;
A
#
# COMPACT_ATOMS: atom_id res chain seq x y z
N MET A 1 19.32 -4.92 1.35
CA MET A 1 17.93 -4.45 1.55
C MET A 1 17.96 -3.51 2.76
N ASN A 2 17.50 -2.26 2.66
CA ASN A 2 17.62 -1.29 3.77
C ASN A 2 16.43 -1.45 4.75
N PRO A 3 16.66 -1.88 6.01
CA PRO A 3 15.60 -2.14 6.98
C PRO A 3 14.85 -0.86 7.41
N ILE A 4 15.53 0.28 7.52
CA ILE A 4 14.91 1.56 7.89
C ILE A 4 13.86 1.95 6.85
N ALA A 5 14.18 1.75 5.57
CA ALA A 5 13.26 2.05 4.47
C ALA A 5 11.99 1.18 4.51
N ILE A 6 12.10 -0.07 4.94
CA ILE A 6 10.96 -0.99 5.13
C ILE A 6 10.09 -0.50 6.28
N VAL A 7 10.70 -0.24 7.44
CA VAL A 7 9.99 0.24 8.65
C VAL A 7 9.22 1.52 8.35
N ILE A 8 9.86 2.50 7.69
CA ILE A 8 9.19 3.75 7.31
C ILE A 8 7.96 3.49 6.43
N ARG A 9 8.06 2.62 5.42
CA ARG A 9 6.92 2.30 4.54
C ARG A 9 5.79 1.65 5.31
N VAL A 10 6.11 0.69 6.18
CA VAL A 10 5.12 0.01 7.03
C VAL A 10 4.40 1.01 7.91
N LEU A 11 5.14 1.89 8.59
CA LEU A 11 4.56 2.91 9.47
C LEU A 11 3.71 3.93 8.71
N VAL A 12 4.17 4.39 7.54
CA VAL A 12 3.41 5.33 6.72
C VAL A 12 2.12 4.69 6.23
N ILE A 13 2.16 3.45 5.73
CA ILE A 13 0.94 2.73 5.30
C ILE A 13 -0.01 2.55 6.49
N ALA A 14 0.51 2.07 7.62
CA ALA A 14 -0.27 1.79 8.81
C ALA A 14 -0.89 3.04 9.44
N ALA A 15 -0.31 4.22 9.22
CA ALA A 15 -0.87 5.49 9.69
C ALA A 15 -1.80 6.12 8.64
N VAL A 16 -1.33 6.30 7.40
CA VAL A 16 -2.04 7.08 6.37
C VAL A 16 -3.34 6.41 5.95
N VAL A 17 -3.35 5.08 5.80
CA VAL A 17 -4.54 4.35 5.34
C VAL A 17 -5.71 4.50 6.32
N PRO A 18 -5.59 4.17 7.63
CA PRO A 18 -6.71 4.36 8.56
C PRO A 18 -7.05 5.84 8.79
N LEU A 19 -6.06 6.74 8.77
CA LEU A 19 -6.33 8.18 8.87
C LEU A 19 -7.15 8.69 7.69
N ALA A 20 -6.88 8.22 6.47
CA ALA A 20 -7.65 8.58 5.29
C ALA A 20 -9.10 8.09 5.39
N GLY A 21 -9.32 6.86 5.86
CA GLY A 21 -10.66 6.33 6.10
C GLY A 21 -11.42 7.13 7.16
N TRP A 22 -10.77 7.42 8.29
CA TRP A 22 -11.35 8.22 9.36
C TRP A 22 -11.69 9.65 8.91
N ALA A 23 -10.79 10.31 8.18
CA ALA A 23 -11.03 11.65 7.65
C ALA A 23 -12.18 11.67 6.64
N PHE A 24 -12.27 10.65 5.78
CA PHE A 24 -13.37 10.51 4.83
C PHE A 24 -14.71 10.26 5.53
N ASP A 25 -14.72 9.41 6.55
CA ASP A 25 -15.91 9.17 7.35
C ASP A 25 -16.38 10.46 8.02
N LEU A 26 -15.49 11.16 8.71
CA LEU A 26 -15.79 12.45 9.35
C LEU A 26 -16.34 13.47 8.36
N ALA A 27 -15.78 13.54 7.15
CA ALA A 27 -16.21 14.48 6.12
C ALA A 27 -17.58 14.12 5.49
N THR A 28 -17.96 12.85 5.48
CA THR A 28 -19.18 12.38 4.78
C THR A 28 -20.37 12.18 5.72
N THR A 29 -20.13 11.79 6.96
CA THR A 29 -21.19 11.56 7.95
C THR A 29 -21.28 12.67 9.00
N GLY A 30 -20.33 13.60 9.03
CA GLY A 30 -20.27 14.63 10.09
C GLY A 30 -20.08 14.06 11.49
N GLY A 31 -19.67 12.79 11.60
CA GLY A 31 -19.59 12.05 12.87
C GLY A 31 -20.94 11.54 13.39
N ASP A 32 -21.99 11.58 12.56
CA ASP A 32 -23.31 11.10 12.93
C ASP A 32 -23.32 9.57 13.02
N LYS A 33 -23.46 9.04 14.23
CA LYS A 33 -23.40 7.60 14.54
C LYS A 33 -24.73 6.87 14.27
N SER A 34 -25.73 7.58 13.75
CA SER A 34 -27.08 7.07 13.50
C SER A 34 -27.21 6.27 12.20
N GLY A 35 -26.27 6.43 11.27
CA GLY A 35 -26.18 5.67 10.02
C GLY A 35 -25.23 4.47 10.14
N GLY A 36 -25.60 3.34 9.52
CA GLY A 36 -24.79 2.11 9.51
C GLY A 36 -23.37 2.28 8.98
N ALA A 37 -22.57 1.21 9.03
CA ALA A 37 -21.16 1.22 8.66
C ALA A 37 -20.89 1.94 7.32
N ASN A 38 -20.04 2.98 7.35
CA ASN A 38 -19.65 3.72 6.15
C ASN A 38 -18.68 2.90 5.30
N ILE A 39 -19.22 2.04 4.44
CA ILE A 39 -18.44 1.22 3.50
C ILE A 39 -17.55 2.09 2.60
N GLY A 40 -18.02 3.31 2.27
CA GLY A 40 -17.27 4.27 1.46
C GLY A 40 -15.94 4.70 2.10
N ALA A 41 -15.92 4.87 3.42
CA ALA A 41 -14.69 5.22 4.16
C ALA A 41 -13.62 4.13 4.05
N GLY A 42 -14.03 2.85 4.14
CA GLY A 42 -13.12 1.71 3.96
C GLY A 42 -12.55 1.67 2.54
N LEU A 43 -13.40 1.78 1.52
CA LEU A 43 -12.98 1.81 0.12
C LEU A 43 -12.04 2.97 -0.18
N PHE A 44 -12.31 4.15 0.38
CA PHE A 44 -11.45 5.32 0.24
C PHE A 44 -10.07 5.08 0.88
N ALA A 45 -10.03 4.55 2.10
CA ALA A 45 -8.78 4.19 2.79
C ALA A 45 -7.93 3.24 1.92
N PHE A 46 -8.55 2.18 1.40
CA PHE A 46 -7.88 1.23 0.53
C PHE A 46 -7.37 1.85 -0.78
N THR A 47 -8.15 2.76 -1.37
CA THR A 47 -7.75 3.50 -2.58
C THR A 47 -6.52 4.37 -2.32
N VAL A 48 -6.48 5.07 -1.18
CA VAL A 48 -5.32 5.86 -0.78
C VAL A 48 -4.10 4.98 -0.58
N GLY A 49 -4.26 3.83 0.09
CA GLY A 49 -3.18 2.85 0.25
C GLY A 49 -2.63 2.32 -1.08
N ALA A 50 -3.52 1.98 -2.01
CA ALA A 50 -3.18 1.52 -3.35
C ALA A 50 -2.39 2.58 -4.14
N VAL A 51 -2.84 3.84 -4.13
CA VAL A 51 -2.15 4.95 -4.82
C VAL A 51 -0.78 5.21 -4.20
N LEU A 52 -0.70 5.26 -2.87
CA LEU A 52 0.57 5.44 -2.16
C LEU A 52 1.57 4.35 -2.53
N ALA A 53 1.14 3.09 -2.50
CA ALA A 53 1.97 1.93 -2.83
C ALA A 53 2.42 1.94 -4.30
N PHE A 54 1.52 2.31 -5.21
CA PHE A 54 1.82 2.47 -6.63
C PHE A 54 2.89 3.54 -6.87
N VAL A 55 2.69 4.76 -6.36
CA VAL A 55 3.63 5.88 -6.53
C VAL A 55 5.00 5.54 -5.94
N TRP A 56 5.02 4.96 -4.75
CA TRP A 56 6.27 4.58 -4.09
C TRP A 56 6.96 3.42 -4.83
N GLY A 57 6.18 2.48 -5.37
CA GLY A 57 6.66 1.44 -6.28
C GLY A 57 7.41 2.00 -7.48
N ILE A 58 6.87 3.04 -8.13
CA ILE A 58 7.54 3.74 -9.25
C ILE A 58 8.87 4.33 -8.80
N VAL A 59 8.87 5.09 -7.69
CA VAL A 59 10.07 5.71 -7.13
C VAL A 59 11.14 4.65 -6.86
N ASP A 60 10.73 3.52 -6.32
CA ASP A 60 11.59 2.41 -5.95
C ASP A 60 12.19 1.68 -7.16
N GLY A 61 11.38 1.36 -8.16
CA GLY A 61 11.84 0.78 -9.42
C GLY A 61 12.87 1.68 -10.12
N ARG A 62 12.64 2.99 -10.06
CA ARG A 62 13.47 3.99 -10.74
C ARG A 62 14.79 4.29 -10.02
N ARG A 63 14.79 4.42 -8.69
CA ARG A 63 15.93 5.03 -7.95
C ARG A 63 16.88 4.06 -7.26
N THR A 64 16.47 2.83 -6.98
CA THR A 64 17.21 1.99 -6.02
C THR A 64 18.34 1.16 -6.62
N GLY A 65 18.42 1.03 -7.95
CA GLY A 65 19.40 0.16 -8.63
C GLY A 65 19.20 -1.35 -8.40
N LEU A 66 18.27 -1.75 -7.53
CA LEU A 66 18.00 -3.14 -7.19
C LEU A 66 17.44 -3.92 -8.38
N SER A 67 17.57 -5.25 -8.30
CA SER A 67 16.92 -6.18 -9.23
C SER A 67 15.40 -6.15 -9.05
N PHE A 68 14.65 -6.51 -10.09
CA PHE A 68 13.19 -6.55 -10.05
C PHE A 68 12.69 -7.50 -8.97
N LEU A 69 13.22 -8.73 -8.90
CA LEU A 69 12.83 -9.72 -7.88
C LEU A 69 13.13 -9.26 -6.45
N THR A 70 14.25 -8.57 -6.23
CA THR A 70 14.58 -8.00 -4.90
C THR A 70 13.58 -6.91 -4.50
N LEU A 71 13.10 -6.12 -5.45
CA LEU A 71 12.08 -5.10 -5.19
C LEU A 71 10.72 -5.73 -4.87
N LEU A 72 10.33 -6.79 -5.59
CA LEU A 72 9.12 -7.55 -5.30
C LEU A 72 9.17 -8.16 -3.90
N GLY A 73 10.28 -8.81 -3.54
CA GLY A 73 10.46 -9.39 -2.20
C GLY A 73 10.38 -8.34 -1.09
N ARG A 74 10.95 -7.15 -1.32
CA ARG A 74 10.82 -6.05 -0.35
C ARG A 74 9.37 -5.58 -0.20
N TRP A 75 8.64 -5.41 -1.30
CA TRP A 75 7.25 -4.97 -1.25
C TRP A 75 6.33 -6.05 -0.66
N ALA A 76 6.58 -7.32 -0.94
CA ALA A 76 5.88 -8.41 -0.28
C ALA A 76 6.08 -8.36 1.25
N LEU A 77 7.32 -8.13 1.71
CA LEU A 77 7.60 -7.97 3.13
C LEU A 77 6.93 -6.73 3.73
N VAL A 78 6.97 -5.57 3.07
CA VAL A 78 6.29 -4.35 3.52
C VAL A 78 4.79 -4.58 3.64
N CYS A 79 4.15 -5.19 2.63
CA CYS A 79 2.71 -5.43 2.63
C CYS A 79 2.32 -6.45 3.70
N ALA A 80 3.11 -7.52 3.88
CA ALA A 80 2.87 -8.51 4.92
C ALA A 80 2.96 -7.88 6.32
N LEU A 81 4.00 -7.11 6.59
CA LEU A 81 4.17 -6.43 7.88
C LEU A 81 3.08 -5.39 8.14
N ALA A 82 2.69 -4.60 7.13
CA ALA A 82 1.61 -3.64 7.26
C ALA A 82 0.26 -4.31 7.49
N ALA A 83 -0.03 -5.41 6.80
CA ALA A 83 -1.27 -6.18 6.99
C ALA A 83 -1.33 -6.82 8.38
N LEU A 84 -0.23 -7.44 8.84
CA LEU A 84 -0.13 -8.01 10.18
C LEU A 84 -0.24 -6.95 11.28
N LEU A 85 0.32 -5.75 11.06
CA LEU A 85 0.18 -4.65 11.99
C LEU A 85 -1.28 -4.16 12.06
N GLY A 86 -1.95 -4.03 10.91
CA GLY A 86 -3.39 -3.70 10.87
C GLY A 86 -4.24 -4.73 11.60
N TRP A 87 -3.99 -6.01 11.36
CA TRP A 87 -4.62 -7.13 12.08
C TRP A 87 -4.38 -7.05 13.60
N ALA A 88 -3.13 -6.85 14.02
CA ALA A 88 -2.80 -6.76 15.45
C ALA A 88 -3.52 -5.58 16.12
N VAL A 89 -3.65 -4.45 15.43
CA VAL A 89 -4.39 -3.28 15.95
C VAL A 89 -5.89 -3.57 16.08
N LEU A 90 -6.49 -4.29 15.13
CA LEU A 90 -7.90 -4.71 15.21
C LEU A 90 -8.12 -5.66 16.38
N TRP A 91 -7.28 -6.68 16.52
CA TRP A 91 -7.36 -7.63 17.63
C TRP A 91 -7.27 -6.95 19.00
N LEU A 92 -6.39 -5.95 19.15
CA LEU A 92 -6.30 -5.13 20.36
C LEU A 92 -7.57 -4.30 20.61
N ARG A 93 -8.22 -3.78 19.55
CA ARG A 93 -9.44 -2.97 19.65
C ARG A 93 -10.68 -3.79 19.99
N GLU A 94 -10.70 -5.05 19.58
CA GLU A 94 -11.83 -5.97 19.78
C GLU A 94 -11.77 -6.71 21.14
N GLY A 95 -10.82 -6.35 22.00
CA GLY A 95 -10.73 -6.94 23.34
C GLY A 95 -10.15 -8.35 23.35
N TYR A 96 -9.23 -8.64 22.43
CA TYR A 96 -8.51 -9.91 22.34
C TYR A 96 -9.34 -11.15 21.95
N ASP A 97 -10.49 -10.98 21.30
CA ASP A 97 -11.26 -12.12 20.79
C ASP A 97 -10.46 -12.91 19.74
N VAL A 98 -10.06 -14.12 20.10
CA VAL A 98 -9.24 -15.00 19.26
C VAL A 98 -10.03 -15.50 18.05
N ALA A 99 -11.33 -15.73 18.17
CA ALA A 99 -12.14 -16.25 17.06
C ALA A 99 -12.26 -15.20 15.96
N THR A 100 -12.60 -13.98 16.33
CA THR A 100 -12.66 -12.83 15.41
C THR A 100 -11.28 -12.52 14.82
N ALA A 101 -10.23 -12.54 15.64
CA ALA A 101 -8.87 -12.32 15.15
C ALA A 101 -8.43 -13.37 14.12
N MET A 102 -8.71 -14.65 14.32
CA MET A 102 -8.37 -15.68 13.33
C MET A 102 -9.19 -15.54 12.04
N SER A 103 -10.46 -15.14 12.15
CA SER A 103 -11.30 -14.79 11.00
C SER A 103 -10.68 -13.64 10.20
N ASP A 104 -10.29 -12.55 10.86
CA ASP A 104 -9.69 -11.38 10.21
C ASP A 104 -8.31 -11.68 9.61
N LEU A 105 -7.53 -12.55 10.25
CA LEU A 105 -6.23 -12.99 9.75
C LEU A 105 -6.36 -13.76 8.43
N THR A 106 -7.45 -14.51 8.27
CA THR A 106 -7.68 -15.36 7.08
C THR A 106 -8.51 -14.69 5.99
N SER A 107 -9.28 -13.65 6.33
CA SER A 107 -10.16 -12.94 5.39
C SER A 107 -9.67 -11.52 5.06
N LEU A 108 -9.59 -10.62 6.05
CA LEU A 108 -9.25 -9.21 5.86
C LEU A 108 -7.76 -8.99 5.58
N THR A 109 -6.88 -9.74 6.24
CA THR A 109 -5.43 -9.55 6.10
C THR A 109 -4.93 -9.86 4.68
N PRO A 110 -5.34 -10.96 4.01
CA PRO A 110 -4.98 -11.20 2.61
C PRO A 110 -5.54 -10.14 1.66
N PHE A 111 -6.76 -9.65 1.93
CA PHE A 111 -7.36 -8.58 1.16
C PHE A 111 -6.50 -7.31 1.24
N PHE A 112 -6.16 -6.85 2.46
CA PHE A 112 -5.30 -5.68 2.67
C PHE A 112 -3.92 -5.83 2.02
N PHE A 113 -3.32 -7.02 2.15
CA PHE A 113 -2.08 -7.35 1.46
C PHE A 113 -2.22 -7.15 -0.05
N ALA A 114 -3.24 -7.74 -0.67
CA ALA A 114 -3.43 -7.70 -2.12
C ALA A 114 -3.67 -6.28 -2.63
N THR A 115 -4.47 -5.49 -1.90
CA THR A 115 -4.80 -4.10 -2.26
C THR A 115 -3.58 -3.19 -2.32
N ILE A 116 -2.54 -3.47 -1.53
CA ILE A 116 -1.32 -2.67 -1.51
C ILE A 116 -0.27 -3.30 -2.42
N PHE A 117 -0.12 -4.62 -2.36
CA PHE A 117 0.90 -5.34 -3.10
C PHE A 117 0.68 -5.22 -4.61
N GLY A 118 -0.54 -5.47 -5.11
CA GLY A 118 -0.84 -5.40 -6.55
C GLY A 118 -0.40 -4.08 -7.19
N PRO A 119 -0.89 -2.92 -6.70
CA PRO A 119 -0.47 -1.61 -7.20
C PRO A 119 1.03 -1.35 -7.05
N SER A 120 1.65 -1.81 -5.96
CA SER A 120 3.11 -1.67 -5.78
C SER A 120 3.90 -2.43 -6.85
N VAL A 121 3.46 -3.62 -7.26
CA VAL A 121 4.10 -4.42 -8.32
C VAL A 121 4.03 -3.68 -9.65
N VAL A 122 2.85 -3.14 -10.00
CA VAL A 122 2.66 -2.34 -11.21
C VAL A 122 3.56 -1.11 -11.18
N GLY A 123 3.60 -0.40 -10.06
CA GLY A 123 4.47 0.77 -9.89
C GLY A 123 5.95 0.41 -10.04
N VAL A 124 6.42 -0.66 -9.39
CA VAL A 124 7.80 -1.15 -9.50
C VAL A 124 8.14 -1.49 -10.95
N LEU A 125 7.26 -2.18 -11.67
CA LEU A 125 7.47 -2.51 -13.07
C LEU A 125 7.64 -1.25 -13.93
N ILE A 126 6.74 -0.28 -13.80
CA ILE A 126 6.82 1.00 -14.51
C ILE A 126 8.14 1.71 -14.19
N GLY A 127 8.46 1.89 -12.90
CA GLY A 127 9.68 2.56 -12.47
C GLY A 127 10.95 1.86 -12.95
N TRP A 128 10.94 0.53 -13.01
CA TRP A 128 12.05 -0.28 -13.49
C TRP A 128 12.26 -0.17 -14.99
N VAL A 129 11.18 -0.15 -15.78
CA VAL A 129 11.23 0.08 -17.23
C VAL A 129 11.76 1.49 -17.52
N LEU A 130 11.21 2.51 -16.85
CA LEU A 130 11.62 3.92 -17.01
C LEU A 130 13.10 4.17 -16.70
N ARG A 131 13.72 3.34 -15.85
CA ARG A 131 15.16 3.41 -15.54
C ARG A 131 16.03 2.92 -16.70
N ARG A 132 15.49 2.05 -17.55
CA ARG A 132 16.23 1.35 -18.61
C ARG A 132 16.09 2.00 -19.97
N THR A 133 15.09 2.85 -20.19
CA THR A 133 14.96 3.64 -21.41
C THR A 133 16.01 4.75 -21.45
N PRO A 134 16.95 4.74 -22.42
CA PRO A 134 17.84 5.87 -22.64
C PRO A 134 17.04 7.13 -23.00
N PRO A 135 17.56 8.34 -22.72
CA PRO A 135 16.99 9.56 -23.27
C PRO A 135 16.93 9.47 -24.80
N PRO A 136 15.97 10.13 -25.46
CA PRO A 136 15.98 10.28 -26.92
C PRO A 136 17.34 10.87 -27.34
N ASP A 137 17.99 10.25 -28.33
CA ASP A 137 19.23 10.77 -28.89
C ASP A 137 18.91 12.04 -29.68
N PRO A 138 19.38 13.23 -29.27
CA PRO A 138 19.13 14.47 -29.99
C PRO A 138 19.76 14.49 -31.40
N ALA A 139 20.66 13.56 -31.71
CA ALA A 139 21.27 13.40 -33.03
C ALA A 139 20.57 12.34 -33.91
N ALA A 140 19.54 11.65 -33.43
CA ALA A 140 18.83 10.67 -34.25
C ALA A 140 18.04 11.36 -35.36
N PRO A 141 18.19 10.96 -36.63
CA PRO A 141 17.40 11.52 -37.73
C PRO A 141 15.91 11.24 -37.49
N GLU A 142 15.05 12.22 -37.75
CA GLU A 142 13.60 12.03 -37.68
C GLU A 142 13.19 10.90 -38.65
N PRO A 143 12.35 9.95 -38.21
CA PRO A 143 11.87 8.91 -39.09
C PRO A 143 11.06 9.54 -40.23
N ALA A 144 11.47 9.20 -41.47
CA ALA A 144 10.88 9.67 -42.72
C ALA A 144 9.44 9.18 -42.93
#